data_AF-A0A0G0BZA4-F1
#
_entry.id   AF-A0A0G0BZA4-F1
#
_cell.length_a   1.000
_cell.length_b   1.000
_cell.length_c   1.000
_cell.angle_alpha   90.00
_cell.angle_beta   90.00
_cell.angle_gamma   90.00
#
_symmetry.space_group_name_H-M   'P 1'
#
loop_
_entity.id
_entity.type
_entity.pdbx_description
1 polymer ?
#
loop_
_entity_poly.entity_id
_entity_poly.type
_entity_poly.pdbx_seq_one_letter_code
_entity_poly.pdbx_strand_id
1 'polypeptide(L)'
;MNFEYVKSYYKVPAELGREIMLRDRKGIIVEDRGHYIGVTFDDENPGTINNLHPTFEVKYLGIGKIRKVKKSTARYKRYLEYGDSFDSFLEYCKWDGMKERSWNI
;
A
#
# COMPACT_ATOMS: atom_id res chain seq x y z
N MET A 1 -9.29 -1.95 -7.80
CA MET A 1 -9.15 -0.64 -7.13
C MET A 1 -9.45 0.44 -8.14
N ASN A 2 -10.56 1.14 -7.96
CA ASN A 2 -10.88 2.27 -8.82
C ASN A 2 -11.44 3.34 -7.90
N PHE A 3 -10.65 4.39 -7.67
CA PHE A 3 -10.93 5.57 -6.84
C PHE A 3 -12.15 6.38 -7.33
N GLU A 4 -13.06 5.76 -8.08
CA GLU A 4 -14.31 6.26 -8.65
C GLU A 4 -15.13 7.01 -7.59
N TYR A 5 -15.31 6.39 -6.41
CA TYR A 5 -16.04 7.02 -5.31
C TYR A 5 -15.35 8.30 -4.85
N VAL A 6 -14.04 8.24 -4.56
CA VAL A 6 -13.26 9.40 -4.10
C VAL A 6 -13.30 10.54 -5.12
N LYS A 7 -13.07 10.21 -6.40
CA LYS A 7 -13.08 11.17 -7.52
C LYS A 7 -14.46 11.81 -7.69
N SER A 8 -15.52 11.01 -7.67
CA SER A 8 -16.88 11.49 -7.92
C SER A 8 -17.48 12.24 -6.73
N TYR A 9 -17.22 11.81 -5.49
CA TYR A 9 -17.79 12.40 -4.28
C TYR A 9 -17.00 13.62 -3.81
N TYR A 10 -15.69 13.48 -3.62
CA TYR A 10 -14.83 14.57 -3.12
C TYR A 10 -14.30 15.50 -4.21
N LYS A 11 -14.50 15.15 -5.50
CA LYS A 11 -14.03 15.95 -6.66
C LYS A 11 -12.52 16.18 -6.68
N VAL A 12 -11.75 15.19 -6.25
CA VAL A 12 -10.29 15.23 -6.21
C VAL A 12 -9.67 14.27 -7.25
N PRO A 13 -8.46 14.57 -7.77
CA PRO A 13 -7.82 13.74 -8.80
C PRO A 13 -7.08 12.52 -8.20
N ALA A 14 -7.70 11.82 -7.25
CA ALA A 14 -7.12 10.66 -6.58
C ALA A 14 -7.03 9.47 -7.54
N GLU A 15 -5.82 8.91 -7.68
CA GLU A 15 -5.56 7.70 -8.45
C GLU A 15 -4.30 6.98 -7.96
N LEU A 16 -4.13 5.73 -8.36
CA LEU A 16 -2.98 4.93 -7.98
C LEU A 16 -1.69 5.58 -8.53
N GLY A 17 -0.69 5.75 -7.68
CA GLY A 17 0.59 6.36 -8.04
C GLY A 17 0.57 7.90 -8.05
N ARG A 18 -0.56 8.55 -7.75
CA ARG A 18 -0.62 10.00 -7.61
C ARG A 18 0.22 10.45 -6.42
N GLU A 19 1.13 11.37 -6.65
CA GLU A 19 1.89 12.02 -5.58
C GLU A 19 1.01 13.02 -4.84
N ILE A 20 1.24 13.12 -3.53
CA ILE A 20 0.58 14.09 -2.67
C ILE A 20 1.60 14.77 -1.76
N MET A 21 1.21 15.93 -1.25
CA MET A 21 1.90 16.63 -0.17
C MET A 21 0.90 16.99 0.92
N LEU A 22 1.21 16.58 2.16
CA LEU A 22 0.44 16.89 3.36
C LEU A 22 1.39 17.53 4.37
N ARG A 23 1.19 18.82 4.71
CA ARG A 23 2.04 19.54 5.69
C ARG A 23 3.54 19.31 5.45
N ASP A 24 3.99 19.55 4.22
CA ASP A 24 5.37 19.36 3.75
C ASP A 24 5.88 17.91 3.72
N ARG A 25 5.06 16.92 4.08
CA ARG A 25 5.37 15.50 3.90
C ARG A 25 4.91 15.02 2.53
N LYS A 26 5.86 14.58 1.71
CA LYS A 26 5.60 14.00 0.39
C LYS A 26 5.24 12.52 0.52
N GLY A 27 4.25 12.08 -0.24
CA GLY A 27 3.84 10.68 -0.32
C GLY A 27 3.20 10.33 -1.64
N ILE A 28 2.83 9.06 -1.77
CA ILE A 28 2.21 8.50 -2.98
C ILE A 28 0.99 7.67 -2.63
N ILE A 29 -0.10 7.83 -3.37
CA ILE A 29 -1.31 7.03 -3.23
C ILE A 29 -1.02 5.61 -3.73
N VAL A 30 -1.26 4.62 -2.87
CA VAL A 30 -0.99 3.20 -3.13
C VAL A 30 -2.22 2.32 -3.01
N GLU A 31 -3.30 2.82 -2.42
CA GLU A 31 -4.50 2.02 -2.16
C GLU A 31 -5.78 2.85 -2.17
N ASP A 32 -6.85 2.30 -2.72
CA ASP A 32 -8.19 2.83 -2.61
C ASP A 32 -8.86 2.27 -1.35
N ARG A 33 -9.32 3.17 -0.46
CA ARG A 33 -9.91 2.81 0.85
C ARG A 33 -11.27 3.49 1.06
N GLY A 34 -12.04 3.69 -0.02
CA GLY A 34 -13.40 4.23 0.04
C GLY A 34 -13.40 5.71 0.39
N HIS A 35 -13.77 6.08 1.61
CA HIS A 35 -13.74 7.48 2.07
C HIS A 35 -12.32 8.02 2.31
N TYR A 36 -11.31 7.16 2.25
CA TYR A 36 -9.92 7.50 2.48
C TYR A 36 -9.05 7.11 1.28
N ILE A 37 -7.93 7.81 1.13
CA ILE A 37 -6.83 7.38 0.25
C ILE A 37 -5.73 6.75 1.09
N GLY A 38 -5.26 5.58 0.67
CA GLY A 38 -4.11 4.91 1.27
C GLY A 38 -2.82 5.48 0.71
N VAL A 39 -2.00 6.10 1.56
CA VAL A 39 -0.76 6.79 1.16
C VAL A 39 0.45 6.20 1.86
N THR A 40 1.53 6.01 1.10
CA THR A 40 2.87 5.76 1.66
C THR A 40 3.68 7.05 1.57
N PHE A 41 4.16 7.56 2.69
CA PHE A 41 5.03 8.74 2.72
C PHE A 41 6.48 8.35 2.40
N ASP A 42 7.26 9.29 1.85
CA ASP A 42 8.63 9.05 1.41
C ASP A 42 9.61 8.82 2.57
N ASP A 43 9.32 9.41 3.73
CA ASP A 43 10.08 9.28 4.98
C ASP A 43 9.82 7.94 5.71
N GLU A 44 8.84 7.16 5.28
CA GLU A 44 8.47 5.87 5.88
C GLU A 44 8.99 4.67 5.09
N ASN A 45 8.93 3.49 5.71
CA ASN A 45 9.25 2.25 5.01
C ASN A 45 8.23 1.96 3.90
N PRO A 46 8.68 1.49 2.72
CA PRO A 46 7.78 1.08 1.64
C PRO A 46 6.75 0.05 2.12
N GLY A 47 5.47 0.28 1.80
CA GLY A 47 4.36 -0.58 2.22
C GLY A 47 3.76 -0.24 3.58
N THR A 48 4.20 0.86 4.21
CA THR A 48 3.44 1.52 5.30
C THR A 48 2.33 2.33 4.65
N ILE A 49 1.06 2.03 5.00
CA ILE A 49 -0.11 2.64 4.37
C ILE A 49 -0.87 3.44 5.43
N ASN A 50 -0.91 4.74 5.23
CA ASN A 50 -1.63 5.69 6.08
C ASN A 50 -2.99 6.03 5.45
N ASN A 51 -4.03 6.10 6.27
CA ASN A 51 -5.34 6.58 5.85
C ASN A 51 -5.36 8.10 5.89
N LEU A 52 -5.57 8.74 4.75
CA LEU A 52 -5.76 10.18 4.67
C LEU A 52 -7.14 10.50 4.12
N HIS A 53 -7.80 11.49 4.71
CA HIS A 53 -9.03 12.02 4.15
C HIS A 53 -8.70 12.78 2.86
N PRO A 54 -9.42 12.55 1.74
CA PRO A 54 -9.01 13.07 0.43
C PRO A 54 -8.96 14.60 0.34
N THR A 55 -9.71 15.31 1.19
CA THR A 55 -9.78 16.79 1.16
C THR A 55 -9.03 17.48 2.29
N PHE A 56 -8.47 16.72 3.25
CA PHE A 56 -7.88 17.33 4.45
C PHE A 56 -6.43 17.73 4.22
N GLU A 57 -6.20 18.99 3.84
CA GLU A 57 -4.87 19.59 3.62
C GLU A 57 -3.99 18.84 2.60
N VAL A 58 -4.58 17.98 1.78
CA VAL A 58 -3.88 17.21 0.75
C VAL A 58 -3.71 18.07 -0.50
N LYS A 59 -2.46 18.28 -0.92
CA LYS A 59 -2.13 18.81 -2.24
C LYS A 59 -1.83 17.66 -3.19
N TYR A 60 -2.59 17.54 -4.26
CA TYR A 60 -2.38 16.54 -5.29
C TYR A 60 -1.36 17.05 -6.32
N LEU A 61 -0.37 16.23 -6.65
CA LEU A 61 0.72 16.56 -7.56
C LEU A 61 0.64 15.71 -8.84
N GLY A 62 1.78 15.38 -9.43
CA GLY A 62 1.90 14.50 -10.61
C GLY A 62 1.80 13.02 -10.26
N ILE A 63 2.13 12.18 -11.25
CA ILE A 63 2.23 10.73 -11.07
C ILE A 63 3.67 10.37 -10.72
N GLY A 64 3.83 9.64 -9.63
CA GLY A 64 5.11 9.17 -9.11
C GLY A 64 5.27 7.66 -9.24
N LYS A 65 6.42 7.17 -8.77
CA LYS A 65 6.75 5.75 -8.77
C LYS A 65 6.46 5.13 -7.41
N ILE A 66 5.59 4.12 -7.38
CA ILE A 66 5.33 3.36 -6.15
C ILE A 66 6.58 2.58 -5.75
N ARG A 67 7.05 2.81 -4.52
CA ARG A 67 8.22 2.12 -3.96
C ARG A 67 7.86 0.67 -3.67
N LYS A 68 8.63 -0.27 -4.23
CA LYS A 68 8.43 -1.70 -4.00
C LYS A 68 8.72 -2.05 -2.54
N VAL A 69 7.84 -2.82 -1.94
CA VAL A 69 8.03 -3.38 -0.60
C VAL A 69 9.22 -4.35 -0.63
N LYS A 70 10.06 -4.34 0.41
CA LYS A 70 11.18 -5.30 0.54
C LYS A 70 10.62 -6.72 0.62
N LYS A 71 11.30 -7.68 -0.01
CA LYS A 71 10.89 -9.11 -0.01
C LYS A 71 10.70 -9.66 1.41
N SER A 72 11.58 -9.30 2.34
CA SER A 72 11.49 -9.70 3.75
C SER A 72 10.23 -9.17 4.44
N THR A 73 9.90 -7.89 4.23
CA THR A 73 8.68 -7.25 4.77
C THR A 73 7.42 -7.88 4.18
N ALA A 74 7.39 -8.14 2.87
CA ALA A 74 6.25 -8.80 2.22
C ALA A 74 6.02 -10.22 2.77
N ARG A 75 7.09 -11.00 2.96
CA ARG A 75 7.01 -12.32 3.61
C ARG A 75 6.50 -12.19 5.04
N TYR A 76 7.07 -11.28 5.83
CA TYR A 76 6.65 -11.13 7.22
C TYR A 76 5.16 -10.78 7.35
N LYS A 77 4.62 -9.93 6.48
CA LYS A 77 3.17 -9.67 6.44
C LYS A 77 2.35 -10.94 6.18
N ARG A 78 2.77 -11.78 5.23
CA ARG A 78 2.11 -13.07 4.99
C ARG A 78 2.30 -14.05 6.14
N TYR A 79 3.44 -14.01 6.83
CA TYR A 79 3.66 -14.81 8.03
C TYR A 79 2.67 -14.42 9.14
N LEU A 80 2.37 -13.12 9.32
CA LEU A 80 1.34 -12.69 10.27
C LEU A 80 -0.07 -13.15 9.88
N GLU A 81 -0.33 -13.43 8.60
CA GLU A 81 -1.63 -13.87 8.10
C GLU A 81 -1.81 -15.39 8.11
N TYR A 82 -0.76 -16.14 7.73
CA TYR A 82 -0.82 -17.59 7.54
C TYR A 82 0.05 -18.39 8.53
N GLY A 83 0.94 -17.72 9.27
CA GLY A 83 1.99 -18.36 10.06
C GLY A 83 1.47 -19.30 11.13
N ASP A 84 0.31 -19.01 11.70
CA ASP A 84 -0.35 -19.83 12.73
C ASP A 84 -0.82 -21.20 12.20
N SER A 85 -0.79 -21.41 10.88
CA SER A 85 -1.14 -22.70 10.25
C SER A 85 0.04 -23.67 10.13
N PHE A 86 1.21 -23.35 10.70
CA PHE A 86 2.44 -24.14 10.56
C PHE A 86 3.08 -24.44 11.91
N ASP A 87 3.69 -25.60 12.05
CA ASP A 87 4.39 -26.00 13.28
C ASP A 87 5.74 -25.27 13.45
N SER A 88 6.28 -24.72 12.36
CA SER A 88 7.53 -23.96 12.39
C SER A 88 7.63 -22.90 11.29
N PHE A 89 8.44 -21.87 11.55
CA PHE A 89 8.77 -20.85 10.56
C PHE A 89 9.43 -21.43 9.29
N LEU A 90 10.17 -22.53 9.42
CA LEU A 90 10.81 -23.20 8.28
C LEU A 90 9.77 -23.83 7.35
N GLU A 91 8.74 -24.46 7.91
CA GLU A 91 7.63 -25.04 7.14
C GLU A 91 6.85 -23.96 6.41
N TYR A 92 6.54 -22.87 7.11
CA TYR A 92 5.98 -21.67 6.50
C TYR A 92 6.85 -21.16 5.34
N CYS A 93 8.18 -21.08 5.50
CA CYS A 93 9.07 -20.60 4.45
C CYS A 93 9.07 -21.50 3.20
N LYS A 94 8.96 -22.82 3.38
CA LYS A 94 8.81 -23.77 2.26
C LYS A 94 7.50 -23.52 1.53
N TRP A 95 6.39 -23.37 2.26
CA TRP A 95 5.06 -23.09 1.71
C TRP A 95 4.97 -21.72 1.01
N ASP A 96 5.58 -20.69 1.59
CA ASP A 96 5.60 -19.31 1.06
C ASP A 96 6.41 -19.20 -0.22
N GLY A 97 7.44 -20.04 -0.37
CA GLY A 97 8.35 -20.08 -1.53
C GLY A 97 7.90 -20.99 -2.68
N MET A 98 6.78 -21.70 -2.55
CA MET A 98 6.20 -22.55 -3.60
C MET A 98 5.85 -21.72 -4.85
N LYS A 99 6.15 -22.23 -6.06
CA LYS A 99 5.95 -21.50 -7.32
C LYS A 99 4.47 -21.30 -7.66
N GLU A 100 3.61 -22.16 -7.14
CA GLU A 100 2.16 -22.11 -7.34
C GLU A 100 1.51 -20.90 -6.63
N ARG A 101 2.25 -20.19 -5.76
CA ARG A 101 1.73 -19.01 -5.05
C ARG A 101 1.60 -17.82 -6.00
N SER A 102 0.45 -17.16 -5.96
CA SER A 102 0.13 -16.00 -6.79
C SER A 102 1.11 -14.83 -6.67
N TRP A 103 1.86 -14.74 -5.56
CA TRP A 103 2.87 -13.71 -5.31
C TRP A 103 4.32 -14.11 -5.67
N ASN A 104 4.53 -15.32 -6.19
CA ASN A 104 5.83 -15.80 -6.68
C ASN A 104 5.89 -15.92 -8.21
N ILE A 105 4.85 -15.47 -8.92
CA ILE A 105 4.73 -15.44 -10.38
C ILE A 105 5.53 -14.27 -10.96
#